data_AF-A0A7W6GR08-F1
#
_entry.id   AF-A0A7W6GR08-F1
#
_cell.length_a   1.000
_cell.length_b   1.000
_cell.length_c   1.000
_cell.angle_alpha   90.00
_cell.angle_beta   90.00
_cell.angle_gamma   90.00
#
_symmetry.space_group_name_H-M   'P 1'
#
loop_
_entity.id
_entity.type
_entity.pdbx_description
1 polymer ?
#
loop_
_entity_poly.entity_id
_entity_poly.type
_entity_poly.pdbx_seq_one_letter_code
_entity_poly.pdbx_strand_id
1 'polypeptide(L)'
;MSRRDGRKALELHLPDDLRRRLVKTTQQHLPLAYLARQALRQAMDKGVQWQKEVRPGPARPILLQLSAEERARLDMWIARHDVQPEVAVLSLIGAVV
;
A
#
# COMPACT_ATOMS: atom_id res chain seq x y z
N MET A 1 -13.29 25.17 -1.28
CA MET A 1 -12.27 24.26 -0.71
C MET A 1 -11.86 23.26 -1.79
N SER A 2 -10.60 23.32 -2.23
CA SER A 2 -10.13 22.64 -3.45
C SER A 2 -9.97 21.13 -3.21
N ARG A 3 -10.71 20.31 -3.96
CA ARG A 3 -10.76 18.83 -3.86
C ARG A 3 -9.60 18.12 -4.59
N ARG A 4 -8.49 18.81 -4.88
CA ARG A 4 -7.35 18.27 -5.64
C ARG A 4 -6.03 18.76 -5.07
N ASP A 5 -5.66 18.24 -3.90
CA ASP A 5 -4.26 18.26 -3.48
C ASP A 5 -3.59 16.98 -4.01
N GLY A 6 -2.86 17.10 -5.13
CA GLY A 6 -2.01 16.02 -5.67
C GLY A 6 -0.92 15.57 -4.69
N ARG A 7 -0.68 16.33 -3.60
CA ARG A 7 0.30 16.02 -2.55
C ARG A 7 -0.13 14.94 -1.55
N LYS A 8 -1.37 14.43 -1.62
CA LYS A 8 -1.89 13.45 -0.64
C LYS A 8 -1.93 12.00 -1.12
N ALA A 9 -1.90 11.76 -2.43
CA ALA A 9 -1.90 10.41 -2.97
C ALA A 9 -0.47 9.85 -3.02
N LEU A 10 -0.30 8.60 -2.59
CA LEU A 10 0.95 7.87 -2.71
C LEU A 10 0.93 7.06 -4.01
N GLU A 11 1.99 7.18 -4.81
CA GLU A 11 2.20 6.34 -5.98
C GLU A 11 2.74 4.98 -5.55
N LEU A 12 2.15 3.91 -6.08
CA LEU A 12 2.55 2.53 -5.83
C LEU A 12 2.76 1.77 -7.13
N HIS A 13 3.99 1.37 -7.40
CA HIS A 13 4.38 0.48 -8.48
C HIS A 13 4.38 -0.95 -7.94
N LEU A 14 3.22 -1.59 -8.04
CA LEU A 14 3.03 -2.96 -7.56
C LEU A 14 3.89 -3.95 -8.36
N PRO A 15 4.75 -4.76 -7.70
CA PRO A 15 5.42 -5.88 -8.35
C PRO A 15 4.41 -6.89 -8.90
N ASP A 16 4.78 -7.57 -9.98
CA ASP A 16 3.88 -8.51 -10.65
C ASP A 16 3.40 -9.64 -9.73
N ASP A 17 4.28 -10.15 -8.87
CA ASP A 17 3.91 -11.18 -7.90
C ASP A 17 2.86 -10.67 -6.90
N LEU A 18 3.04 -9.45 -6.39
CA LEU A 18 2.10 -8.86 -5.44
C LEU A 18 0.75 -8.55 -6.11
N ARG A 19 0.79 -8.07 -7.35
CA ARG A 19 -0.41 -7.84 -8.17
C ARG A 19 -1.20 -9.14 -8.37
N ARG A 20 -0.53 -10.24 -8.72
CA ARG A 20 -1.19 -11.55 -8.90
C ARG A 20 -1.80 -12.04 -7.59
N ARG A 21 -1.12 -11.87 -6.45
CA ARG A 21 -1.67 -12.24 -5.13
C ARG A 21 -2.90 -11.41 -4.78
N LEU A 22 -2.84 -10.08 -4.95
CA LEU A 22 -3.98 -9.19 -4.73
C LEU A 22 -5.21 -9.61 -5.53
N VAL A 23 -5.05 -9.86 -6.83
CA VAL A 23 -6.16 -10.32 -7.69
C VAL A 23 -6.69 -11.67 -7.24
N LYS A 24 -5.85 -12.59 -6.74
CA LYS A 24 -6.27 -13.90 -6.23
C LYS A 24 -7.03 -13.83 -4.91
N THR A 25 -6.98 -12.71 -4.17
CA THR A 25 -7.73 -12.57 -2.90
C THR A 25 -9.25 -12.49 -3.10
N THR A 26 -9.71 -12.24 -4.33
CA THR A 26 -11.14 -12.15 -4.66
C THR A 26 -11.42 -12.80 -6.02
N GLN A 27 -12.64 -13.31 -6.21
CA GLN A 27 -13.11 -13.76 -7.52
C GLN A 27 -13.79 -12.62 -8.32
N GLN A 28 -13.96 -11.45 -7.70
CA GLN A 28 -14.58 -10.29 -8.35
C GLN A 28 -13.55 -9.48 -9.12
N HIS A 29 -13.94 -8.94 -10.28
CA HIS A 29 -13.09 -8.04 -11.08
C HIS A 29 -13.08 -6.63 -10.48
N LEU A 30 -12.39 -6.47 -9.34
CA LEU A 30 -12.23 -5.19 -8.65
C LEU A 30 -10.98 -4.45 -9.12
N PRO A 31 -10.97 -3.10 -9.13
CA PRO A 31 -9.79 -2.32 -9.47
C PRO A 31 -8.61 -2.62 -8.52
N LEU A 32 -7.40 -2.70 -9.06
CA LEU A 32 -6.20 -3.02 -8.27
C LEU A 32 -5.95 -2.04 -7.13
N ALA A 33 -6.26 -0.74 -7.35
CA ALA A 33 -6.16 0.28 -6.31
C ALA A 33 -7.12 0.02 -5.13
N TYR A 34 -8.30 -0.52 -5.40
CA TYR A 34 -9.24 -0.91 -4.35
C TYR A 34 -8.71 -2.09 -3.53
N LEU A 35 -8.20 -3.12 -4.21
CA LEU A 35 -7.61 -4.30 -3.55
C LEU A 35 -6.40 -3.93 -2.69
N ALA A 36 -5.49 -3.10 -3.22
CA ALA A 36 -4.35 -2.60 -2.47
C ALA A 36 -4.78 -1.78 -1.24
N ARG A 37 -5.84 -0.97 -1.37
CA ARG A 37 -6.39 -0.17 -0.27
C ARG A 37 -6.97 -1.03 0.83
N GLN A 38 -7.74 -2.05 0.46
CA GLN A 38 -8.34 -2.98 1.41
C GLN A 38 -7.26 -3.78 2.15
N ALA A 39 -6.25 -4.29 1.43
CA ALA A 39 -5.13 -5.01 2.01
C ALA A 39 -4.33 -4.13 2.99
N LEU A 40 -4.01 -2.89 2.62
CA LEU A 40 -3.30 -1.96 3.50
C LEU A 40 -4.08 -1.71 4.80
N ARG A 41 -5.38 -1.42 4.68
CA ARG A 41 -6.25 -1.23 5.84
C ARG A 41 -6.25 -2.47 6.74
N GLN A 42 -6.39 -3.66 6.16
CA GLN A 42 -6.35 -4.91 6.90
C GLN A 42 -5.00 -5.13 7.62
N ALA A 43 -3.88 -4.79 6.98
CA ALA A 43 -2.56 -4.88 7.59
C ALA A 43 -2.42 -3.94 8.80
N MET A 44 -2.91 -2.71 8.68
CA MET A 44 -2.90 -1.73 9.77
C MET A 44 -3.85 -2.12 10.91
N ASP A 45 -5.05 -2.60 10.59
CA ASP A 45 -6.05 -3.03 11.58
C ASP A 45 -5.58 -4.25 12.37
N LYS A 46 -4.89 -5.20 11.71
CA LYS A 46 -4.30 -6.39 12.34
C LYS A 46 -2.98 -6.10 13.07
N GLY A 47 -2.42 -4.89 12.97
CA GLY A 47 -1.12 -4.56 13.55
C GLY A 47 0.02 -5.42 13.02
N VAL A 48 -0.03 -5.79 11.74
CA VAL A 48 0.94 -6.72 11.15
C VAL A 48 2.34 -6.13 11.22
N GLN A 49 3.28 -6.91 11.78
CA GLN A 49 4.68 -6.51 11.86
C GLN A 49 5.39 -6.68 10.51
N TRP A 50 6.32 -5.77 10.23
CA TRP A 50 7.14 -5.82 9.02
C TRP A 50 7.98 -7.08 9.04
N GLN A 51 7.72 -7.98 8.11
CA GLN A 51 8.50 -9.22 7.99
C GLN A 51 9.54 -9.15 6.89
N LYS A 52 9.22 -8.49 5.77
CA LYS A 52 10.04 -8.48 4.57
C LYS A 52 9.82 -7.21 3.76
N GLU A 53 10.91 -6.62 3.31
CA GLU A 53 10.84 -5.49 2.38
C GLU A 53 10.38 -5.94 0.99
N VAL A 54 9.38 -5.25 0.46
CA VAL A 54 8.89 -5.44 -0.91
C VAL A 54 9.32 -4.24 -1.73
N ARG A 55 10.19 -4.47 -2.71
CA ARG A 55 10.65 -3.44 -3.64
C ARG A 55 9.58 -3.12 -4.70
N PRO A 56 9.48 -1.87 -5.18
CA PRO A 56 8.58 -1.52 -6.27
C PRO A 56 8.90 -2.26 -7.57
N GLY A 57 7.87 -2.52 -8.38
CA GLY A 57 7.99 -3.14 -9.70
C GLY A 57 8.07 -2.14 -10.85
N PRO A 58 8.27 -2.59 -12.10
CA PRO A 58 8.30 -1.72 -13.28
C PRO A 58 6.90 -1.35 -13.82
N ALA A 59 5.83 -1.82 -13.18
CA ALA A 59 4.46 -1.62 -13.64
C ALA A 59 4.01 -0.16 -13.48
N ARG A 60 2.97 0.25 -14.23
CA ARG A 60 2.39 1.59 -14.09
C ARG A 60 1.92 1.81 -12.63
N PRO A 61 2.20 2.99 -12.04
CA PRO A 61 1.81 3.26 -10.68
C PRO A 61 0.28 3.35 -10.56
N ILE A 62 -0.22 2.89 -9.41
CA ILE A 62 -1.57 3.24 -8.96
C ILE A 62 -1.47 4.34 -7.91
N LEU A 63 -2.50 5.17 -7.82
CA LEU A 63 -2.60 6.21 -6.81
C LEU A 63 -3.40 5.69 -5.62
N LEU A 64 -2.80 5.73 -4.44
CA LEU A 64 -3.44 5.31 -3.20
C LEU A 64 -3.61 6.52 -2.29
N GLN A 65 -4.87 6.85 -1.97
CA GLN A 65 -5.17 7.92 -1.04
C GLN A 65 -5.15 7.38 0.38
N LEU A 66 -4.32 7.99 1.23
CA LEU A 66 -4.24 7.69 2.66
C LEU A 66 -5.05 8.72 3.45
N SER A 67 -5.71 8.25 4.51
CA SER A 67 -6.27 9.12 5.54
C SER A 67 -5.14 9.75 6.37
N ALA A 68 -5.45 10.77 7.15
CA ALA A 68 -4.46 11.39 8.05
C ALA A 68 -3.93 10.40 9.10
N GLU A 69 -4.78 9.53 9.63
CA GLU A 69 -4.38 8.51 10.62
C GLU A 69 -3.46 7.46 10.00
N GLU A 70 -3.80 6.96 8.82
CA GLU A 70 -2.97 5.96 8.13
C GLU A 70 -1.63 6.55 7.70
N ARG A 71 -1.63 7.83 7.30
CA ARG A 71 -0.40 8.57 6.98
C ARG A 71 0.49 8.69 8.22
N ALA A 72 -0.08 9.12 9.35
CA ALA A 72 0.68 9.24 10.61
C ALA A 72 1.24 7.88 11.06
N ARG A 73 0.45 6.81 10.96
CA ARG A 73 0.93 5.45 11.22
C ARG A 73 2.04 5.08 10.25
N LEU A 74 1.87 5.30 8.95
CA LEU A 74 2.92 5.00 7.97
C LEU A 74 4.22 5.77 8.24
N ASP A 75 4.14 7.05 8.60
CA ASP A 75 5.29 7.90 8.90
C ASP A 75 6.09 7.39 10.10
N MET A 76 5.41 6.90 11.16
CA MET A 76 6.09 6.24 12.29
C MET A 76 6.87 4.99 11.85
N TRP A 77 6.34 4.26 10.88
CA TRP A 77 6.97 3.03 10.38
C TRP A 77 8.14 3.33 9.45
N ILE A 78 7.99 4.31 8.56
CA ILE A 78 9.06 4.83 7.70
C ILE A 78 10.25 5.27 8.57
N ALA A 79 10.00 6.06 9.61
CA ALA A 79 11.05 6.53 10.51
C ALA A 79 11.75 5.40 11.28
N ARG A 80 11.01 4.33 11.65
CA ARG A 80 11.55 3.19 12.39
C ARG A 80 12.43 2.28 11.53
N HIS A 81 12.10 2.12 10.25
CA HIS A 81 12.76 1.17 9.34
C HIS A 81 13.68 1.82 8.30
N ASP A 82 13.69 3.15 8.21
CA ASP A 82 14.48 3.94 7.24
C ASP A 82 14.22 3.55 5.77
N VAL A 83 12.94 3.42 5.43
CA VAL A 83 12.45 2.93 4.13
C VAL A 83 11.59 3.98 3.43
N GLN A 84 11.55 3.92 2.10
CA GLN A 84 10.67 4.82 1.35
C GLN A 84 9.18 4.53 1.62
N PRO A 85 8.29 5.54 1.55
CA PRO A 85 6.86 5.36 1.82
C PRO A 85 6.20 4.29 0.95
N GLU A 86 6.61 4.21 -0.32
CA GLU A 86 6.15 3.19 -1.26
C GLU A 86 6.50 1.78 -0.79
N VAL A 87 7.77 1.55 -0.43
CA VAL A 87 8.26 0.27 0.09
C VAL A 87 7.51 -0.11 1.36
N ALA A 88 7.22 0.87 2.22
CA ALA A 88 6.47 0.63 3.45
C ALA A 88 5.06 0.11 3.20
N VAL A 89 4.33 0.75 2.29
CA VAL A 89 2.97 0.30 1.92
C VAL A 89 3.01 -1.06 1.21
N LEU A 90 3.94 -1.27 0.28
CA LEU A 90 4.07 -2.54 -0.43
C LEU A 90 4.38 -3.70 0.53
N SER A 91 5.22 -3.46 1.54
CA SER A 91 5.60 -4.47 2.54
C SER A 91 4.44 -4.81 3.48
N LEU A 92 3.66 -3.81 3.90
CA LEU A 92 2.44 -4.03 4.69
C LEU A 92 1.38 -4.82 3.91
N ILE A 93 1.16 -4.47 2.63
CA ILE A 93 0.24 -5.21 1.76
C ILE A 93 0.73 -6.64 1.55
N GLY A 94 2.01 -6.84 1.25
CA GLY A 94 2.61 -8.15 1.03
C GLY A 94 2.58 -9.07 2.25
N ALA A 95 2.47 -8.50 3.45
CA ALA A 95 2.36 -9.29 4.68
C ALA A 95 0.95 -9.86 4.93
N VAL A 96 -0.07 -9.41 4.18
CA VAL A 96 -1.46 -9.89 4.32
C VAL A 96 -2.03 -10.60 3.09
N VAL A 97 -1.28 -10.69 1.98
CA VAL A 97 -1.73 -11.31 0.71
C VAL A 97 -0.80 -12.39 0.15
#